data_AF-A0A7Y8EU80-F1
#
_entry.id   AF-A0A7Y8EU80-F1
#
_cell.length_a   1.000
_cell.length_b   1.000
_cell.length_c   1.000
_cell.angle_alpha   90.00
_cell.angle_beta   90.00
_cell.angle_gamma   90.00
#
_symmetry.space_group_name_H-M   'P 1'
#
loop_
_entity.id
_entity.type
_entity.pdbx_description
1 polymer ?
#
loop_
_entity_poly.entity_id
_entity_poly.type
_entity_poly.pdbx_seq_one_letter_code
_entity_poly.pdbx_strand_id
1 'polypeptide(L)'
;MTAVFRPDPSNPTVNTFVNTTPQSGICPWHIPTYCQANGLFTIRTYDLRAVANAPIRAFHTDPRQGAMWKLPTHWREVVVTHAETGRSEIVQMRLAGFGHRWDAVPRASVFNNPVNANNWWSNWTNAPSPCQGVNYSATNGYYMVFFWLFPENAGVCNRIPSEEIQRFSFAHTEYAYAIKTPNPLSMAAGEYTGSMVYTVGPGADIDFGDVMIPNDNILAFNFTLSVDHQLKVEVPPGGNGIQLEPQEGWQAWLNTGRKPSRLFRDQTVNLWASSQFKMTLECAEPMGNTCSMRNPAGHQVPFHVAVSLPPGLRDGSGLPVNRLPLRLDGSGTERFEPSMFIDRKPSTLHFEVKADAVEQMLEQPGSTYSGTATVVWDSEV
;
A
#
# COMPACT_ATOMS: atom_id res chain seq x y z
N MET A 1 -2.24 -6.74 -13.13
CA MET A 1 -1.81 -5.53 -12.41
C MET A 1 -1.28 -5.97 -11.08
N THR A 2 -0.03 -5.62 -10.80
CA THR A 2 0.68 -6.05 -9.59
C THR A 2 1.12 -4.81 -8.80
N ALA A 3 1.02 -4.87 -7.48
CA ALA A 3 1.62 -3.87 -6.61
C ALA A 3 2.16 -4.52 -5.34
N VAL A 4 3.22 -3.96 -4.78
CA VAL A 4 3.93 -4.53 -3.63
C VAL A 4 4.06 -3.47 -2.55
N PHE A 5 3.74 -3.83 -1.32
CA PHE A 5 4.16 -3.10 -0.14
C PHE A 5 5.28 -3.88 0.54
N ARG A 6 6.43 -3.21 0.68
CA ARG A 6 7.54 -3.66 1.50
C ARG A 6 8.08 -2.44 2.24
N PRO A 7 8.20 -2.48 3.58
CA PRO A 7 8.78 -1.40 4.36
C PRO A 7 10.17 -1.03 3.84
N ASP A 8 10.41 0.26 3.68
CA ASP A 8 11.69 0.82 3.29
C ASP A 8 12.35 1.50 4.51
N PRO A 9 13.42 0.91 5.09
CA PRO A 9 14.17 1.52 6.19
C PRO A 9 14.73 2.90 5.86
N SER A 10 14.99 3.21 4.58
CA SER A 10 15.48 4.52 4.18
C SER A 10 14.38 5.59 4.13
N ASN A 11 13.10 5.18 4.06
CA ASN A 11 11.93 6.06 4.00
C ASN A 11 10.76 5.52 4.85
N PRO A 12 10.90 5.42 6.19
CA PRO A 12 9.92 4.76 7.07
C PRO A 12 8.55 5.46 7.15
N THR A 13 8.44 6.68 6.62
CA THR A 13 7.19 7.43 6.52
C THR A 13 6.39 7.11 5.24
N VAL A 14 7.01 6.46 4.25
CA VAL A 14 6.38 6.08 2.98
C VAL A 14 5.72 4.71 3.15
N ASN A 15 4.45 4.73 3.52
CA ASN A 15 3.66 3.54 3.80
C ASN A 15 2.63 3.28 2.69
N THR A 16 3.11 3.20 1.45
CA THR A 16 2.27 3.07 0.25
C THR A 16 2.73 1.93 -0.62
N PHE A 17 1.80 1.30 -1.33
CA PHE A 17 2.13 0.32 -2.35
C PHE A 17 2.91 0.94 -3.52
N VAL A 18 3.84 0.17 -4.07
CA VAL A 18 4.51 0.46 -5.34
C VAL A 18 3.88 -0.39 -6.43
N ASN A 19 3.34 0.23 -7.48
CA ASN A 19 2.85 -0.49 -8.65
C ASN A 19 4.05 -1.11 -9.40
N THR A 20 4.04 -2.43 -9.53
CA THR A 20 5.09 -3.22 -10.20
C THR A 20 4.65 -3.77 -11.55
N THR A 21 3.44 -3.41 -12.01
CA THR A 21 2.93 -3.82 -13.31
C THR A 21 3.88 -3.33 -14.41
N PRO A 22 4.38 -4.21 -15.29
CA PRO A 22 5.24 -3.79 -16.39
C PRO A 22 4.56 -2.73 -17.26
N GLN A 23 5.16 -1.54 -17.31
CA GLN A 23 4.64 -0.44 -18.12
C GLN A 23 5.10 -0.56 -19.57
N SER A 24 4.30 -0.04 -20.49
CA SER A 24 4.67 0.15 -21.89
C SER A 24 3.99 1.38 -22.48
N GLY A 25 4.49 1.86 -23.61
CA GLY A 25 3.91 3.01 -24.30
C GLY A 25 4.39 4.36 -23.78
N ILE A 26 3.45 5.29 -23.60
CA ILE A 26 3.66 6.72 -23.44
C ILE A 26 4.35 7.07 -22.13
N CYS A 27 3.97 6.45 -21.01
CA CYS A 27 4.62 6.74 -19.73
C CYS A 27 6.11 6.39 -19.74
N PRO A 28 6.55 5.15 -20.01
CA PRO A 28 7.97 4.83 -19.93
C PRO A 28 8.81 5.46 -21.05
N TRP A 29 8.25 5.73 -22.23
CA TRP A 29 9.05 6.13 -23.41
C TRP A 29 8.92 7.58 -23.83
N HIS A 30 7.86 8.30 -23.43
CA HIS A 30 7.57 9.61 -24.01
C HIS A 30 7.29 10.70 -22.96
N ILE A 31 6.60 10.38 -21.86
CA ILE A 31 6.26 11.37 -20.80
C ILE A 31 6.51 10.87 -19.36
N PRO A 32 7.66 10.22 -19.05
CA PRO A 32 7.87 9.55 -17.76
C PRO A 32 7.68 10.47 -16.55
N THR A 33 8.22 11.68 -16.60
CA THR A 33 8.10 12.67 -15.52
C THR A 33 6.65 13.08 -15.26
N TYR A 34 5.85 13.26 -16.33
CA TYR A 34 4.44 13.62 -16.18
C TYR A 34 3.65 12.49 -15.55
N CYS A 35 3.87 11.25 -16.00
CA CYS A 35 3.18 10.09 -15.45
C CYS A 35 3.52 9.87 -13.98
N GLN A 36 4.80 9.96 -13.61
CA GLN A 36 5.24 9.82 -12.22
C GLN A 36 4.61 10.90 -11.33
N ALA A 37 4.61 12.16 -11.78
CA ALA A 37 4.05 13.28 -11.01
C ALA A 37 2.52 13.17 -10.80
N ASN A 38 1.81 12.45 -11.67
CA ASN A 38 0.35 12.30 -11.63
C ASN A 38 -0.11 10.89 -11.23
N GLY A 39 0.80 9.99 -10.85
CA GLY A 39 0.46 8.61 -10.48
C GLY A 39 -0.19 7.81 -11.62
N LEU A 40 0.21 8.07 -12.87
CA LEU A 40 -0.33 7.42 -14.06
C LEU A 40 0.57 6.29 -14.54
N PHE A 41 -0.04 5.21 -15.01
CA PHE A 41 0.64 4.06 -15.58
C PHE A 41 0.02 3.70 -16.91
N THR A 42 0.84 3.29 -17.89
CA THR A 42 0.36 2.93 -19.23
C THR A 42 0.74 1.52 -19.62
N ILE A 43 -0.16 0.90 -20.40
CA ILE A 43 0.05 -0.39 -21.05
C ILE A 43 -0.41 -0.26 -22.50
N ARG A 44 0.47 -0.66 -23.42
CA ARG A 44 0.16 -0.92 -24.82
C ARG A 44 -0.17 -2.40 -25.00
N THR A 45 -1.31 -2.68 -25.60
CA THR A 45 -1.78 -4.03 -25.94
C THR A 45 -2.15 -4.10 -27.42
N TYR A 46 -1.91 -5.28 -28.01
CA TYR A 46 -2.35 -5.62 -29.36
C TYR A 46 -3.60 -6.50 -29.35
N ASP A 47 -4.16 -6.77 -28.17
CA ASP A 47 -5.32 -7.65 -27.98
C ASP A 47 -6.63 -6.88 -28.14
N LEU A 48 -6.62 -5.58 -27.81
CA LEU A 48 -7.73 -4.67 -28.06
C LEU A 48 -7.50 -3.87 -29.36
N ARG A 49 -8.24 -4.23 -30.39
CA ARG A 49 -8.29 -3.58 -31.71
C ARG A 49 -9.73 -3.25 -32.06
N ALA A 50 -9.94 -2.32 -32.98
CA ALA A 50 -11.26 -2.05 -33.51
C ALA A 50 -11.18 -1.74 -35.01
N VAL A 51 -12.23 -2.06 -35.75
CA VAL A 51 -12.34 -1.78 -37.18
C VAL A 51 -13.69 -1.14 -37.46
N ALA A 52 -13.69 -0.16 -38.35
CA ALA A 52 -14.92 0.46 -38.82
C ALA A 52 -15.80 -0.57 -39.57
N ASN A 53 -17.06 -0.70 -39.18
CA ASN A 53 -18.05 -1.55 -39.86
C ASN A 53 -18.67 -0.89 -41.11
N ALA A 54 -18.39 0.41 -41.34
CA ALA A 54 -18.87 1.19 -42.46
C ALA A 54 -17.90 2.36 -42.75
N PRO A 55 -17.95 2.97 -43.96
CA PRO A 55 -17.23 4.22 -44.22
C PRO A 55 -17.65 5.34 -43.26
N ILE A 56 -16.67 6.12 -42.78
CA ILE A 56 -16.93 7.30 -41.93
C ILE A 56 -17.11 8.50 -42.86
N ARG A 57 -18.32 9.08 -42.85
CA ARG A 57 -18.67 10.22 -43.71
C ARG A 57 -17.92 11.49 -43.30
N ALA A 58 -17.55 12.30 -44.29
CA ALA A 58 -17.03 13.64 -44.06
C ALA A 58 -18.05 14.51 -43.31
N PHE A 59 -17.58 15.38 -42.42
CA PHE A 59 -18.39 16.41 -41.75
C PHE A 59 -19.64 15.88 -41.03
N HIS A 60 -19.62 14.63 -40.55
CA HIS A 60 -20.70 14.08 -39.75
C HIS A 60 -20.91 14.93 -38.48
N THR A 61 -22.18 15.15 -38.11
CA THR A 61 -22.55 15.97 -36.94
C THR A 61 -22.64 15.16 -35.66
N ASP A 62 -22.99 13.88 -35.77
CA ASP A 62 -23.04 12.96 -34.64
C ASP A 62 -21.66 12.35 -34.39
N PRO A 63 -20.99 12.61 -33.24
CA PRO A 63 -19.69 12.03 -32.90
C PRO A 63 -19.65 10.50 -33.00
N ARG A 64 -20.76 9.82 -32.73
CA ARG A 64 -20.84 8.35 -32.72
C ARG A 64 -20.64 7.73 -34.10
N GLN A 65 -20.82 8.51 -35.17
CA GLN A 65 -20.65 8.08 -36.55
C GLN A 65 -19.19 8.16 -37.06
N GLY A 66 -18.23 8.46 -36.20
CA GLY A 66 -16.83 8.60 -36.60
C GLY A 66 -15.83 8.23 -35.50
N ALA A 67 -14.67 8.90 -35.50
CA ALA A 67 -13.60 8.63 -34.55
C ALA A 67 -13.92 9.25 -33.18
N MET A 68 -14.49 8.45 -32.29
CA MET A 68 -14.97 8.85 -30.96
C MET A 68 -14.33 8.01 -29.86
N TRP A 69 -14.18 8.59 -28.69
CA TRP A 69 -13.77 7.92 -27.46
C TRP A 69 -14.58 8.44 -26.28
N LYS A 70 -15.15 7.52 -25.52
CA LYS A 70 -15.72 7.75 -24.19
C LYS A 70 -15.20 6.68 -23.26
N LEU A 71 -14.71 7.10 -22.10
CA LEU A 71 -14.09 6.22 -21.11
C LEU A 71 -14.78 6.33 -19.75
N PRO A 72 -14.74 5.26 -18.94
CA PRO A 72 -15.12 5.30 -17.53
C PRO A 72 -13.98 5.95 -16.72
N THR A 73 -14.01 7.28 -16.62
CA THR A 73 -12.95 8.08 -15.99
C THR A 73 -13.15 8.31 -14.50
N HIS A 74 -14.23 7.80 -13.90
CA HIS A 74 -14.46 7.83 -12.46
C HIS A 74 -13.74 6.68 -11.76
N TRP A 75 -13.43 6.86 -10.48
CA TRP A 75 -12.90 5.80 -9.62
C TRP A 75 -13.93 4.69 -9.43
N ARG A 76 -13.55 3.46 -9.76
CA ARG A 76 -14.32 2.24 -9.51
C ARG A 76 -13.62 1.41 -8.46
N GLU A 77 -14.40 0.89 -7.53
CA GLU A 77 -13.92 0.00 -6.47
C GLU A 77 -13.72 -1.41 -7.01
N VAL A 78 -12.64 -2.04 -6.55
CA VAL A 78 -12.26 -3.42 -6.83
C VAL A 78 -12.00 -4.07 -5.48
N VAL A 79 -12.78 -5.10 -5.18
CA VAL A 79 -12.55 -5.90 -3.99
C VAL A 79 -11.39 -6.85 -4.27
N VAL A 80 -10.36 -6.78 -3.43
CA VAL A 80 -9.26 -7.74 -3.43
C VAL A 80 -9.34 -8.60 -2.17
N THR A 81 -9.13 -9.90 -2.30
CA THR A 81 -9.32 -10.87 -1.22
C THR A 81 -8.00 -11.57 -0.92
N HIS A 82 -7.65 -11.62 0.36
CA HIS A 82 -6.48 -12.31 0.88
C HIS A 82 -6.60 -13.82 0.64
N ALA A 83 -5.57 -14.43 0.04
CA ALA A 83 -5.62 -15.80 -0.42
C ALA A 83 -5.84 -16.85 0.69
N GLU A 84 -5.33 -16.60 1.89
CA GLU A 84 -5.37 -17.58 3.00
C GLU A 84 -6.52 -17.29 3.97
N THR A 85 -6.58 -16.07 4.51
CA THR A 85 -7.58 -15.64 5.50
C THR A 85 -8.95 -15.27 4.93
N GLY A 86 -9.07 -15.01 3.61
CA GLY A 86 -10.32 -14.53 3.00
C GLY A 86 -10.72 -13.09 3.36
N ARG A 87 -9.88 -12.34 4.09
CA ARG A 87 -10.11 -10.91 4.38
C ARG A 87 -10.14 -10.10 3.08
N SER A 88 -11.02 -9.12 2.99
CA SER A 88 -11.19 -8.29 1.80
C SER A 88 -10.77 -6.84 2.03
N GLU A 89 -10.17 -6.24 1.02
CA GLU A 89 -9.74 -4.85 0.99
C GLU A 89 -10.21 -4.18 -0.31
N ILE A 90 -10.25 -2.84 -0.33
CA ILE A 90 -10.72 -2.08 -1.49
C ILE A 90 -9.54 -1.40 -2.18
N VAL A 91 -9.36 -1.72 -3.46
CA VAL A 91 -8.55 -0.96 -4.41
C VAL A 91 -9.48 -0.11 -5.25
N GLN A 92 -9.09 1.11 -5.61
CA GLN A 92 -9.83 1.88 -6.61
C GLN A 92 -8.98 2.01 -7.87
N MET A 93 -9.63 1.90 -9.03
CA MET A 93 -9.00 2.14 -10.34
C MET A 93 -9.86 3.06 -11.18
N ARG A 94 -9.22 3.87 -12.01
CA ARG A 94 -9.87 4.55 -13.13
C ARG A 94 -9.02 4.48 -14.39
N LEU A 95 -9.67 4.54 -15.55
CA LEU A 95 -8.97 4.84 -16.80
C LEU A 95 -8.73 6.35 -16.88
N ALA A 96 -7.53 6.72 -17.30
CA ALA A 96 -7.03 8.09 -17.29
C ALA A 96 -6.52 8.56 -18.66
N GLY A 97 -6.49 7.68 -19.65
CA GLY A 97 -6.01 8.00 -20.97
C GLY A 97 -6.21 6.85 -21.94
N PHE A 98 -6.28 7.18 -23.22
CA PHE A 98 -6.33 6.22 -24.31
C PHE A 98 -5.55 6.76 -25.51
N GLY A 99 -4.98 5.84 -26.26
CA GLY A 99 -4.27 6.11 -27.49
C GLY A 99 -4.32 4.89 -28.39
N HIS A 100 -4.13 5.12 -29.68
CA HIS A 100 -4.04 4.06 -30.68
C HIS A 100 -3.00 4.42 -31.71
N ARG A 101 -2.51 3.39 -32.41
CA ARG A 101 -2.22 3.58 -33.84
C ARG A 101 -3.51 3.35 -34.61
N TRP A 102 -4.04 4.38 -35.24
CA TRP A 102 -5.11 4.22 -36.22
C TRP A 102 -4.55 4.29 -37.64
N ASP A 103 -5.18 3.56 -38.56
CA ASP A 103 -4.90 3.53 -39.99
C ASP A 103 -6.16 3.97 -40.76
N ALA A 104 -6.01 4.81 -41.78
CA ALA A 104 -7.09 5.39 -42.57
C ALA A 104 -6.83 5.27 -44.08
N VAL A 105 -7.90 4.99 -44.84
CA VAL A 105 -7.92 4.93 -46.30
C VAL A 105 -8.92 5.96 -46.84
N PRO A 106 -8.56 6.77 -47.87
CA PRO A 106 -7.36 6.64 -48.71
C PRO A 106 -6.09 7.21 -48.10
N ARG A 107 -6.16 8.07 -47.08
CA ARG A 107 -5.00 8.72 -46.45
C ARG A 107 -5.35 9.25 -45.07
N ALA A 108 -4.36 9.60 -44.27
CA ALA A 108 -4.52 10.14 -42.93
C ALA A 108 -4.89 11.64 -42.90
N SER A 109 -4.56 12.37 -43.97
CA SER A 109 -4.87 13.80 -44.11
C SER A 109 -6.36 14.12 -44.34
N VAL A 110 -7.23 13.10 -44.35
CA VAL A 110 -8.69 13.25 -44.26
C VAL A 110 -9.15 13.97 -42.97
N PHE A 111 -8.27 14.06 -41.95
CA PHE A 111 -8.50 14.86 -40.74
C PHE A 111 -7.94 16.29 -40.81
N ASN A 112 -7.61 16.79 -42.00
CA ASN A 112 -7.23 18.20 -42.18
C ASN A 112 -8.41 19.11 -41.81
N ASN A 113 -8.11 20.20 -41.10
CA ASN A 113 -9.10 21.23 -40.85
C ASN A 113 -9.20 22.13 -42.09
N PRO A 114 -10.38 22.28 -42.73
CA PRO A 114 -10.53 23.13 -43.90
C PRO A 114 -10.58 24.63 -43.57
N VAL A 115 -10.81 25.02 -42.31
CA VAL A 115 -10.97 26.42 -41.87
C VAL A 115 -9.64 27.05 -41.46
N ASN A 116 -8.78 26.29 -40.79
CA ASN A 116 -7.44 26.70 -40.41
C ASN A 116 -6.47 25.76 -41.11
N ALA A 117 -5.48 26.28 -41.84
CA ALA A 117 -4.43 25.53 -42.56
C ALA A 117 -3.48 24.75 -41.62
N ASN A 118 -4.03 24.15 -40.58
CA ASN A 118 -3.34 23.33 -39.61
C ASN A 118 -3.09 21.96 -40.23
N ASN A 119 -1.86 21.49 -40.07
CA ASN A 119 -1.52 20.13 -40.44
C ASN A 119 -2.33 19.17 -39.57
N TRP A 120 -3.12 18.29 -40.19
CA TRP A 120 -3.99 17.31 -39.53
C TRP A 120 -3.34 16.58 -38.35
N TRP A 121 -2.02 16.32 -38.39
CA TRP A 121 -1.30 15.65 -37.31
C TRP A 121 -1.34 16.45 -35.99
N SER A 122 -1.29 17.78 -36.06
CA SER A 122 -1.38 18.66 -34.88
C SER A 122 -2.74 18.58 -34.20
N ASN A 123 -3.80 18.25 -34.95
CA ASN A 123 -5.12 17.96 -34.38
C ASN A 123 -5.13 16.66 -33.58
N TRP A 124 -4.18 15.75 -33.76
CA TRP A 124 -4.08 14.55 -32.93
C TRP A 124 -3.11 14.75 -31.77
N THR A 125 -2.10 15.60 -31.94
CA THR A 125 -1.21 16.03 -30.87
C THR A 125 -1.97 16.86 -29.81
N ASN A 126 -2.83 17.77 -30.26
CA ASN A 126 -3.74 18.55 -29.41
C ASN A 126 -5.06 17.79 -29.28
N ALA A 127 -5.40 17.29 -28.10
CA ALA A 127 -6.68 16.61 -27.90
C ALA A 127 -7.87 17.59 -28.04
N PRO A 128 -9.04 17.13 -28.51
CA PRO A 128 -10.27 17.91 -28.40
C PRO A 128 -10.68 18.04 -26.93
N SER A 129 -11.22 19.19 -26.54
CA SER A 129 -11.80 19.37 -25.20
C SER A 129 -12.94 18.38 -24.97
N PRO A 130 -13.05 17.77 -23.78
CA PRO A 130 -12.28 18.05 -22.56
C PRO A 130 -11.06 17.12 -22.35
N CYS A 131 -10.71 16.30 -23.34
CA CYS A 131 -9.46 15.54 -23.30
C CYS A 131 -8.25 16.46 -23.40
N GLN A 132 -7.11 15.95 -22.95
CA GLN A 132 -5.85 16.68 -22.94
C GLN A 132 -4.81 15.96 -23.79
N GLY A 133 -4.13 16.72 -24.65
CA GLY A 133 -3.02 16.21 -25.44
C GLY A 133 -1.77 16.08 -24.59
N VAL A 134 -0.92 15.11 -24.91
CA VAL A 134 0.39 14.92 -24.24
C VAL A 134 1.56 15.33 -25.14
N ASN A 135 1.28 16.13 -26.17
CA ASN A 135 2.24 16.53 -27.19
C ASN A 135 2.97 15.34 -27.86
N TYR A 136 2.25 14.24 -28.07
CA TYR A 136 2.78 13.03 -28.69
C TYR A 136 2.01 12.67 -29.95
N SER A 137 2.75 12.45 -31.02
CA SER A 137 2.23 11.90 -32.27
C SER A 137 3.35 11.26 -33.08
N ALA A 138 3.07 10.13 -33.73
CA ALA A 138 3.93 9.56 -34.77
C ALA A 138 3.07 9.22 -35.99
N THR A 139 3.49 9.57 -37.20
CA THR A 139 2.56 9.62 -38.33
C THR A 139 3.22 9.32 -39.67
N ASN A 140 2.43 8.85 -40.62
CA ASN A 140 2.78 8.87 -42.05
C ASN A 140 1.56 9.26 -42.91
N GLY A 141 1.59 8.99 -44.21
CA GLY A 141 0.47 9.29 -45.11
C GLY A 141 -0.83 8.52 -44.86
N TYR A 142 -0.82 7.45 -44.05
CA TYR A 142 -1.93 6.52 -43.85
C TYR A 142 -2.29 6.26 -42.38
N TYR A 143 -1.37 6.50 -41.44
CA TYR A 143 -1.60 6.22 -40.03
C TYR A 143 -1.16 7.37 -39.13
N MET A 144 -1.68 7.34 -37.90
CA MET A 144 -1.24 8.15 -36.77
C MET A 144 -1.22 7.30 -35.51
N VAL A 145 -0.19 7.50 -34.70
CA VAL A 145 -0.09 7.07 -33.32
C VAL A 145 -0.31 8.29 -32.45
N PHE A 146 -1.29 8.26 -31.56
CA PHE A 146 -1.60 9.36 -30.66
C PHE A 146 -1.89 8.83 -29.26
N PHE A 147 -1.85 9.73 -28.28
CA PHE A 147 -2.31 9.43 -26.94
C PHE A 147 -2.97 10.67 -26.34
N TRP A 148 -4.15 10.50 -25.74
CA TRP A 148 -4.84 11.55 -25.01
C TRP A 148 -5.08 11.14 -23.57
N LEU A 149 -5.00 12.12 -22.69
CA LEU A 149 -5.43 12.00 -21.31
C LEU A 149 -6.91 12.36 -21.20
N PHE A 150 -7.59 11.62 -20.35
CA PHE A 150 -9.00 11.80 -20.05
C PHE A 150 -9.10 12.18 -18.56
N PRO A 151 -9.32 13.47 -18.27
CA PRO A 151 -9.63 13.92 -16.91
C PRO A 151 -10.83 13.18 -16.32
N GLU A 152 -10.95 13.22 -14.99
CA GLU A 152 -12.14 12.67 -14.33
C GLU A 152 -13.41 13.34 -14.88
N ASN A 153 -14.38 12.53 -15.29
CA ASN A 153 -15.63 12.96 -15.91
C ASN A 153 -15.48 13.69 -17.27
N ALA A 154 -14.40 13.43 -18.01
CA ALA A 154 -14.14 14.02 -19.34
C ALA A 154 -15.20 13.72 -20.44
N GLY A 155 -16.28 12.99 -20.19
CA GLY A 155 -17.30 12.77 -21.23
C GLY A 155 -16.75 12.17 -22.53
N VAL A 156 -17.05 12.80 -23.67
CA VAL A 156 -16.73 12.31 -25.02
C VAL A 156 -15.66 13.18 -25.67
N CYS A 157 -14.69 12.54 -26.34
CA CYS A 157 -13.70 13.18 -27.18
C CYS A 157 -13.74 12.59 -28.58
N ASN A 158 -13.81 13.42 -29.63
CA ASN A 158 -13.94 12.93 -31.00
C ASN A 158 -13.19 13.78 -32.04
N ARG A 159 -12.97 13.19 -33.21
CA ARG A 159 -12.43 13.85 -34.40
C ARG A 159 -13.36 13.65 -35.58
N ILE A 160 -13.63 14.74 -36.29
CA ILE A 160 -14.48 14.76 -37.48
C ILE A 160 -13.56 14.91 -38.70
N PRO A 161 -13.62 14.00 -39.67
CA PRO A 161 -12.85 14.14 -40.90
C PRO A 161 -13.52 15.13 -41.87
N SER A 162 -12.72 15.78 -42.70
CA SER A 162 -13.16 16.67 -43.79
C SER A 162 -13.37 15.93 -45.12
N GLU A 163 -12.96 14.67 -45.19
CA GLU A 163 -13.15 13.77 -46.34
C GLU A 163 -13.66 12.41 -45.85
N GLU A 164 -14.31 11.64 -46.72
CA GLU A 164 -14.78 10.31 -46.36
C GLU A 164 -13.62 9.35 -46.09
N ILE A 165 -13.72 8.59 -44.99
CA ILE A 165 -12.78 7.52 -44.67
C ILE A 165 -13.41 6.21 -45.11
N GLN A 166 -12.81 5.59 -46.12
CA GLN A 166 -13.30 4.33 -46.71
C GLN A 166 -13.04 3.12 -45.80
N ARG A 167 -11.89 3.13 -45.11
CA ARG A 167 -11.52 2.11 -44.10
C ARG A 167 -10.80 2.78 -42.95
N PHE A 168 -11.17 2.41 -41.73
CA PHE A 168 -10.57 2.92 -40.51
C PHE A 168 -10.37 1.78 -39.50
N SER A 169 -9.19 1.71 -38.87
CA SER A 169 -8.88 0.64 -37.91
C SER A 169 -7.89 1.07 -36.86
N PHE A 170 -7.98 0.50 -35.66
CA PHE A 170 -7.00 0.61 -34.59
C PHE A 170 -6.10 -0.62 -34.58
N ALA A 171 -4.82 -0.45 -34.92
CA ALA A 171 -3.84 -1.53 -35.00
C ALA A 171 -3.36 -1.99 -33.62
N HIS A 172 -3.32 -1.08 -32.65
CA HIS A 172 -3.09 -1.39 -31.24
C HIS A 172 -3.75 -0.33 -30.36
N THR A 173 -3.92 -0.68 -29.10
CA THR A 173 -4.47 0.20 -28.08
C THR A 173 -3.45 0.42 -26.99
N GLU A 174 -3.44 1.63 -26.48
CA GLU A 174 -2.68 2.00 -25.32
C GLU A 174 -3.61 2.72 -24.35
N TYR A 175 -3.60 2.34 -23.08
CA TYR A 175 -4.43 2.96 -22.06
C TYR A 175 -3.58 3.41 -20.88
N ALA A 176 -3.95 4.55 -20.29
CA ALA A 176 -3.44 4.97 -19.00
C ALA A 176 -4.46 4.65 -17.92
N TYR A 177 -3.97 4.27 -16.75
CA TYR A 177 -4.78 4.04 -15.57
C TYR A 177 -4.12 4.65 -14.34
N ALA A 178 -4.93 4.89 -13.32
CA ALA A 178 -4.49 5.26 -11.99
C ALA A 178 -5.12 4.30 -10.98
N ILE A 179 -4.39 3.99 -9.90
CA ILE A 179 -4.87 3.17 -8.80
C ILE A 179 -4.75 3.93 -7.48
N LYS A 180 -5.71 3.71 -6.57
CA LYS A 180 -5.59 4.03 -5.14
C LYS A 180 -5.61 2.71 -4.39
N THR A 181 -4.59 2.48 -3.58
CA THR A 181 -4.45 1.26 -2.80
C THR A 181 -4.89 1.48 -1.35
N PRO A 182 -5.33 0.42 -0.66
CA PRO A 182 -5.66 0.49 0.76
C PRO A 182 -4.41 0.80 1.61
N ASN A 183 -4.61 1.09 2.89
CA ASN A 183 -3.51 1.27 3.83
C ASN A 183 -2.79 -0.07 4.07
N PRO A 184 -1.55 -0.27 3.62
CA PRO A 184 -0.87 -1.55 3.78
C PRO A 184 -0.57 -1.89 5.24
N LEU A 185 -0.45 -0.91 6.15
CA LEU A 185 -0.11 -1.17 7.56
C LEU A 185 -1.21 -1.88 8.34
N SER A 186 -2.47 -1.76 7.89
CA SER A 186 -3.62 -2.45 8.49
C SER A 186 -3.92 -3.80 7.84
N MET A 187 -3.26 -4.13 6.74
CA MET A 187 -3.46 -5.38 6.02
C MET A 187 -2.69 -6.52 6.68
N ALA A 188 -3.17 -7.75 6.52
CA ALA A 188 -2.37 -8.94 6.84
C ALA A 188 -1.29 -9.16 5.77
N ALA A 189 -0.14 -9.70 6.17
CA ALA A 189 0.91 -10.10 5.24
C ALA A 189 0.44 -11.23 4.34
N GLY A 190 0.84 -11.20 3.06
CA GLY A 190 0.45 -12.18 2.07
C GLY A 190 -0.07 -11.56 0.78
N GLU A 191 -0.72 -12.40 -0.03
CA GLU A 191 -1.22 -12.04 -1.36
C GLU A 191 -2.73 -11.76 -1.33
N TYR A 192 -3.13 -10.63 -1.93
CA TYR A 192 -4.52 -10.28 -2.19
C TYR A 192 -4.78 -10.30 -3.69
N THR A 193 -5.88 -10.94 -4.09
CA THR A 193 -6.26 -11.03 -5.50
C THR A 193 -7.67 -10.52 -5.74
N GLY A 194 -7.88 -9.90 -6.90
CA GLY A 194 -9.19 -9.42 -7.32
C GLY A 194 -9.22 -9.18 -8.81
N SER A 195 -10.38 -8.84 -9.35
CA SER A 195 -10.51 -8.51 -10.75
C SER A 195 -11.59 -7.47 -10.99
N MET A 196 -11.44 -6.70 -12.05
CA MET A 196 -12.48 -5.83 -12.58
C MET A 196 -12.57 -5.99 -14.09
N VAL A 197 -13.76 -5.77 -14.61
CA VAL A 197 -14.04 -5.89 -16.04
C VAL A 197 -14.62 -4.57 -16.53
N TYR A 198 -14.10 -4.10 -17.67
CA TYR A 198 -14.73 -3.06 -18.46
C TYR A 198 -15.30 -3.66 -19.74
N THR A 199 -16.51 -3.26 -20.07
CA THR A 199 -17.13 -3.59 -21.35
C THR A 199 -16.62 -2.66 -22.45
N VAL A 200 -16.46 -3.17 -23.67
CA VAL A 200 -15.95 -2.44 -24.83
C VAL A 200 -16.93 -2.57 -25.99
N GLY A 201 -17.27 -1.46 -26.63
CA GLY A 201 -18.14 -1.42 -27.80
C GLY A 201 -19.18 -0.30 -27.74
N PRO A 202 -20.10 -0.25 -28.71
CA PRO A 202 -21.12 0.81 -28.79
C PRO A 202 -21.97 0.88 -27.51
N GLY A 203 -21.91 2.02 -26.82
CA GLY A 203 -22.67 2.27 -25.58
C GLY A 203 -22.13 1.56 -24.33
N ALA A 204 -21.00 0.87 -24.42
CA ALA A 204 -20.35 0.17 -23.32
C ALA A 204 -19.58 1.14 -22.40
N ASP A 205 -18.81 0.61 -21.44
CA ASP A 205 -17.94 1.42 -20.58
C ASP A 205 -16.90 2.18 -21.43
N ILE A 206 -16.17 1.44 -22.26
CA ILE A 206 -15.24 1.95 -23.26
C ILE A 206 -15.97 1.97 -24.60
N ASP A 207 -16.35 3.16 -25.05
CA ASP A 207 -17.20 3.35 -26.22
C ASP A 207 -16.44 4.13 -27.29
N PHE A 208 -16.26 3.49 -28.45
CA PHE A 208 -15.61 4.07 -29.63
C PHE A 208 -16.61 4.62 -30.67
N GLY A 209 -17.89 4.74 -30.30
CA GLY A 209 -18.98 5.09 -31.19
C GLY A 209 -19.65 3.87 -31.82
N ASP A 210 -20.52 4.10 -32.79
CA ASP A 210 -21.36 3.06 -33.41
C ASP A 210 -20.69 2.41 -34.64
N VAL A 211 -19.59 3.01 -35.11
CA VAL A 211 -18.87 2.56 -36.31
C VAL A 211 -17.67 1.69 -35.96
N MET A 212 -16.95 2.02 -34.89
CA MET A 212 -15.73 1.31 -34.51
C MET A 212 -16.05 0.08 -33.65
N ILE A 213 -15.98 -1.10 -34.27
CA ILE A 213 -16.33 -2.36 -33.61
C ILE A 213 -15.07 -3.04 -33.09
N PRO A 214 -14.97 -3.30 -31.77
CA PRO A 214 -13.80 -3.95 -31.21
C PRO A 214 -13.78 -5.45 -31.54
N ASN A 215 -12.59 -6.04 -31.55
CA ASN A 215 -12.43 -7.49 -31.75
C ASN A 215 -12.79 -8.31 -30.49
N ASP A 216 -12.84 -7.67 -29.33
CA ASP A 216 -13.26 -8.21 -28.04
C ASP A 216 -14.13 -7.18 -27.33
N ASN A 217 -15.17 -7.62 -26.65
CA ASN A 217 -16.10 -6.75 -25.93
C ASN A 217 -15.78 -6.61 -24.43
N ILE A 218 -14.69 -7.23 -23.98
CA ILE A 218 -14.27 -7.23 -22.58
C ILE A 218 -12.79 -6.84 -22.46
N LEU A 219 -12.51 -5.95 -21.50
CA LEU A 219 -11.16 -5.69 -21.02
C LEU A 219 -11.10 -5.99 -19.52
N ALA A 220 -10.49 -7.13 -19.18
CA ALA A 220 -10.36 -7.61 -17.81
C ALA A 220 -9.02 -7.19 -17.19
N PHE A 221 -9.08 -6.73 -15.95
CA PHE A 221 -7.92 -6.34 -15.16
C PHE A 221 -7.87 -7.17 -13.88
N ASN A 222 -6.87 -8.04 -13.79
CA ASN A 222 -6.61 -8.82 -12.59
C ASN A 222 -5.62 -8.09 -11.70
N PHE A 223 -5.92 -8.00 -10.41
CA PHE A 223 -5.11 -7.35 -9.39
C PHE A 223 -4.44 -8.40 -8.52
N THR A 224 -3.18 -8.14 -8.20
CA THR A 224 -2.39 -8.91 -7.24
C THR A 224 -1.64 -7.91 -6.38
N LEU A 225 -1.98 -7.83 -5.09
CA LEU A 225 -1.25 -7.04 -4.11
C LEU A 225 -0.44 -7.96 -3.21
N SER A 226 0.85 -7.70 -3.11
CA SER A 226 1.75 -8.42 -2.21
C SER A 226 2.07 -7.54 -1.00
N VAL A 227 1.81 -8.05 0.20
CA VAL A 227 2.07 -7.35 1.47
C VAL A 227 3.15 -8.10 2.24
N ASP A 228 4.32 -7.48 2.37
CA ASP A 228 5.48 -8.02 3.07
C ASP A 228 5.72 -7.23 4.36
N HIS A 229 5.31 -7.78 5.51
CA HIS A 229 5.50 -7.15 6.80
C HIS A 229 6.77 -7.62 7.51
N GLN A 230 7.33 -6.73 8.32
CA GLN A 230 8.48 -7.03 9.17
C GLN A 230 8.08 -6.86 10.63
N LEU A 231 8.30 -7.92 11.42
CA LEU A 231 8.34 -7.86 12.88
C LEU A 231 9.69 -8.44 13.32
N LYS A 232 10.54 -7.61 13.89
CA LYS A 232 11.85 -8.02 14.42
C LYS A 232 12.11 -7.35 15.75
N VAL A 233 12.66 -8.11 16.69
CA VAL A 233 13.14 -7.60 17.97
C VAL A 233 14.62 -7.92 18.09
N GLU A 234 15.41 -6.94 18.52
CA GLU A 234 16.84 -7.10 18.79
C GLU A 234 17.13 -6.68 20.22
N VAL A 235 17.65 -7.59 21.02
CA VAL A 235 18.17 -7.30 22.35
C VAL A 235 19.64 -6.88 22.20
N PRO A 236 20.05 -5.70 22.68
CA PRO A 236 21.45 -5.28 22.66
C PRO A 236 22.35 -6.32 23.36
N PRO A 237 23.64 -6.43 22.98
CA PRO A 237 24.58 -7.35 23.63
C PRO A 237 24.57 -7.20 25.15
N GLY A 238 24.45 -8.32 25.87
CA GLY A 238 24.36 -8.34 27.33
C GLY A 238 22.97 -8.04 27.91
N GLY A 239 21.99 -7.65 27.10
CA GLY A 239 20.63 -7.30 27.55
C GLY A 239 19.74 -8.47 27.99
N ASN A 240 20.23 -9.71 27.90
CA ASN A 240 19.51 -10.90 28.38
C ASN A 240 19.72 -11.15 29.88
N GLY A 241 20.76 -10.56 30.48
CA GLY A 241 21.04 -10.65 31.90
C GLY A 241 20.45 -9.45 32.64
N ILE A 242 19.39 -9.68 33.41
CA ILE A 242 18.68 -8.62 34.15
C ILE A 242 19.06 -8.67 35.62
N GLN A 243 19.77 -7.64 36.09
CA GLN A 243 20.04 -7.43 37.51
C GLN A 243 19.14 -6.32 38.03
N LEU A 244 18.29 -6.65 39.01
CA LEU A 244 17.40 -5.70 39.66
C LEU A 244 18.12 -5.04 40.83
N GLU A 245 18.07 -3.72 40.88
CA GLU A 245 18.73 -2.93 41.91
C GLU A 245 17.77 -1.95 42.58
N PRO A 246 18.02 -1.55 43.84
CA PRO A 246 17.27 -0.49 44.50
C PRO A 246 17.30 0.80 43.69
N GLN A 247 16.20 1.55 43.70
CA GLN A 247 16.13 2.84 43.00
C GLN A 247 17.21 3.84 43.42
N GLU A 248 17.56 3.86 44.70
CA GLU A 248 18.61 4.73 45.26
C GLU A 248 19.98 4.02 45.30
N GLY A 249 20.08 2.83 44.71
CA GLY A 249 21.25 1.96 44.78
C GLY A 249 21.42 1.28 46.14
N TRP A 250 22.31 0.29 46.18
CA TRP A 250 22.58 -0.48 47.40
C TRP A 250 23.21 0.36 48.52
N GLN A 251 24.02 1.38 48.18
CA GLN A 251 24.71 2.24 49.15
C GLN A 251 23.76 3.10 49.98
N ALA A 252 22.69 3.62 49.38
CA ALA A 252 21.72 4.46 50.10
C ALA A 252 21.01 3.67 51.21
N TRP A 253 20.64 2.42 50.93
CA TRP A 253 20.07 1.52 51.93
C TRP A 253 21.05 1.22 53.07
N LEU A 254 22.31 0.89 52.74
CA LEU A 254 23.35 0.61 53.75
C LEU A 254 23.63 1.81 54.67
N ASN A 255 23.58 3.03 54.14
CA ASN A 255 23.90 4.24 54.89
C ASN A 255 22.73 4.80 55.70
N THR A 256 21.49 4.66 55.21
CA THR A 256 20.30 5.27 55.84
C THR A 256 19.44 4.28 56.62
N GLY A 257 19.64 2.97 56.42
CA GLY A 257 18.79 1.90 56.96
C GLY A 257 17.38 1.86 56.36
N ARG A 258 17.05 2.75 55.41
CA ARG A 258 15.73 2.82 54.78
C ARG A 258 15.58 1.68 53.77
N LYS A 259 14.61 0.80 54.00
CA LYS A 259 14.30 -0.32 53.10
C LYS A 259 14.00 0.19 51.68
N PRO A 260 14.51 -0.47 50.62
CA PRO A 260 14.18 -0.10 49.24
C PRO A 260 12.68 -0.20 48.96
N SER A 261 12.11 0.79 48.28
CA SER A 261 10.70 0.77 47.87
C SER A 261 10.42 -0.09 46.64
N ARG A 262 11.47 -0.50 45.92
CA ARG A 262 11.44 -1.45 44.81
C ARG A 262 12.84 -1.88 44.41
N LEU A 263 12.95 -3.00 43.72
CA LEU A 263 14.11 -3.36 42.90
C LEU A 263 13.69 -3.31 41.44
N PHE A 264 14.47 -2.69 40.56
CA PHE A 264 14.05 -2.53 39.17
C PHE A 264 15.22 -2.55 38.18
N ARG A 265 14.89 -2.79 36.91
CA ARG A 265 15.79 -2.62 35.77
C ARG A 265 14.98 -2.29 34.53
N ASP A 266 15.40 -1.23 33.83
CA ASP A 266 14.88 -0.90 32.51
C ASP A 266 15.84 -1.50 31.47
N GLN A 267 15.32 -2.39 30.62
CA GLN A 267 16.05 -3.08 29.56
C GLN A 267 15.58 -2.59 28.19
N THR A 268 16.48 -2.00 27.43
CA THR A 268 16.20 -1.57 26.05
C THR A 268 16.17 -2.76 25.11
N VAL A 269 15.23 -2.75 24.17
CA VAL A 269 15.17 -3.61 22.99
C VAL A 269 14.93 -2.76 21.74
N ASN A 270 15.50 -3.10 20.60
CA ASN A 270 15.23 -2.42 19.33
C ASN A 270 14.11 -3.16 18.59
N LEU A 271 13.13 -2.42 18.09
CA LEU A 271 11.95 -2.96 17.43
C LEU A 271 11.89 -2.51 15.97
N TRP A 272 11.54 -3.45 15.09
CA TRP A 272 11.03 -3.20 13.75
C TRP A 272 9.61 -3.75 13.65
N ALA A 273 8.68 -2.94 13.17
CA ALA A 273 7.27 -3.32 13.05
C ALA A 273 6.61 -2.54 11.92
N SER A 274 5.99 -3.25 10.96
CA SER A 274 5.19 -2.66 9.88
C SER A 274 3.73 -3.13 9.82
N SER A 275 3.32 -4.03 10.72
CA SER A 275 1.94 -4.45 10.92
C SER A 275 1.61 -4.50 12.39
N GLN A 276 0.33 -4.72 12.69
CA GLN A 276 -0.10 -5.05 14.03
C GLN A 276 0.59 -6.30 14.58
N PHE A 277 0.81 -6.33 15.88
CA PHE A 277 1.33 -7.48 16.63
C PHE A 277 0.76 -7.47 18.04
N LYS A 278 0.84 -8.60 18.75
CA LYS A 278 0.51 -8.71 20.18
C LYS A 278 1.76 -9.06 20.97
N MET A 279 1.73 -8.81 22.28
CA MET A 279 2.79 -9.24 23.18
C MET A 279 2.21 -10.13 24.29
N THR A 280 2.90 -11.22 24.59
CA THR A 280 2.55 -12.10 25.72
C THR A 280 3.73 -12.29 26.66
N LEU A 281 3.41 -12.57 27.92
CA LEU A 281 4.38 -12.92 28.95
C LEU A 281 4.26 -14.41 29.24
N GLU A 282 5.39 -15.10 29.26
CA GLU A 282 5.52 -16.47 29.70
C GLU A 282 6.55 -16.53 30.84
N CYS A 283 6.30 -17.38 31.83
CA CYS A 283 7.14 -17.51 33.02
C CYS A 283 7.46 -18.98 33.28
N ALA A 284 8.70 -19.27 33.68
CA ALA A 284 9.05 -20.63 34.15
C ALA A 284 8.32 -20.99 35.46
N GLU A 285 8.25 -20.03 36.38
CA GLU A 285 7.49 -20.15 37.63
C GLU A 285 6.52 -18.97 37.77
N PRO A 286 5.22 -19.14 37.46
CA PRO A 286 4.23 -18.09 37.60
C PRO A 286 3.82 -17.90 39.07
N MET A 287 3.50 -16.66 39.45
CA MET A 287 2.84 -16.37 40.72
C MET A 287 1.77 -15.30 40.52
N GLY A 288 0.51 -15.73 40.57
CA GLY A 288 -0.62 -14.89 40.13
C GLY A 288 -0.58 -14.67 38.62
N ASN A 289 -0.77 -13.42 38.18
CA ASN A 289 -0.76 -13.03 36.76
C ASN A 289 0.58 -12.42 36.33
N THR A 290 1.69 -12.88 36.93
CA THR A 290 3.06 -12.39 36.70
C THR A 290 4.10 -13.49 36.98
N CYS A 291 5.37 -13.22 36.70
CA CYS A 291 6.47 -14.15 36.98
C CYS A 291 6.93 -14.09 38.45
N SER A 292 7.65 -15.12 38.89
CA SER A 292 8.29 -15.18 40.20
C SER A 292 9.79 -15.44 40.12
N MET A 293 10.51 -15.01 41.16
CA MET A 293 11.89 -15.38 41.42
C MET A 293 11.96 -16.22 42.69
N ARG A 294 12.90 -17.15 42.73
CA ARG A 294 13.08 -18.08 43.85
C ARG A 294 14.51 -18.01 44.39
N ASN A 295 14.66 -18.18 45.70
CA ASN A 295 15.97 -18.39 46.33
C ASN A 295 16.28 -19.90 46.53
N PRO A 296 17.53 -20.29 46.89
CA PRO A 296 17.88 -21.69 47.14
C PRO A 296 17.08 -22.36 48.27
N ALA A 297 16.52 -21.59 49.21
CA ALA A 297 15.67 -22.09 50.29
C ALA A 297 14.23 -22.37 49.84
N GLY A 298 13.88 -22.08 48.59
CA GLY A 298 12.56 -22.32 48.02
C GLY A 298 11.57 -21.16 48.20
N HIS A 299 11.95 -20.07 48.88
CA HIS A 299 11.14 -18.88 49.03
C HIS A 299 10.99 -18.16 47.69
N GLN A 300 9.75 -17.81 47.34
CA GLN A 300 9.37 -17.19 46.07
C GLN A 300 8.80 -15.79 46.28
N VAL A 301 9.11 -14.88 45.37
CA VAL A 301 8.58 -13.51 45.34
C VAL A 301 8.18 -13.12 43.91
N PRO A 302 7.15 -12.29 43.71
CA PRO A 302 6.72 -11.89 42.39
C PRO A 302 7.65 -10.81 41.83
N PHE A 303 7.85 -10.82 40.52
CA PHE A 303 8.35 -9.68 39.79
C PHE A 303 7.45 -9.40 38.58
N HIS A 304 7.35 -8.13 38.23
CA HIS A 304 6.50 -7.63 37.15
C HIS A 304 7.35 -7.22 35.96
N VAL A 305 6.80 -7.45 34.77
CA VAL A 305 7.36 -6.95 33.50
C VAL A 305 6.33 -5.99 32.90
N ALA A 306 6.76 -4.81 32.47
CA ALA A 306 5.95 -3.87 31.73
C ALA A 306 6.70 -3.39 30.49
N VAL A 307 5.99 -2.84 29.50
CA VAL A 307 6.58 -2.37 28.25
C VAL A 307 6.27 -0.89 28.01
N SER A 308 7.26 -0.15 27.51
CA SER A 308 7.07 1.13 26.84
C SER A 308 7.51 1.00 25.39
N LEU A 309 6.64 1.37 24.45
CA LEU A 309 6.91 1.30 23.02
C LEU A 309 7.25 2.68 22.45
N PRO A 310 8.02 2.74 21.35
CA PRO A 310 8.40 4.01 20.73
C PRO A 310 7.19 4.75 20.14
N PRO A 311 7.32 6.07 19.92
CA PRO A 311 6.34 6.82 19.15
C PRO A 311 6.05 6.16 17.80
N GLY A 312 4.79 6.17 17.40
CA GLY A 312 4.32 5.48 16.21
C GLY A 312 3.69 4.12 16.49
N LEU A 313 3.80 3.59 17.72
CA LEU A 313 3.03 2.44 18.19
C LEU A 313 1.97 2.85 19.21
N ARG A 314 0.78 2.28 19.07
CA ARG A 314 -0.37 2.50 19.96
C ARG A 314 -0.93 1.17 20.43
N ASP A 315 -1.56 1.14 21.60
CA ASP A 315 -2.34 -0.02 22.04
C ASP A 315 -3.68 -0.13 21.27
N GLY A 316 -4.45 -1.20 21.54
CA GLY A 316 -5.77 -1.43 20.94
C GLY A 316 -6.82 -0.34 21.25
N SER A 317 -6.55 0.57 22.18
CA SER A 317 -7.40 1.74 22.46
C SER A 317 -6.90 3.02 21.78
N GLY A 318 -5.80 2.94 21.02
CA GLY A 318 -5.19 4.06 20.31
C GLY A 318 -4.30 4.93 21.21
N LEU A 319 -3.98 4.52 22.43
CA LEU A 319 -3.16 5.28 23.37
C LEU A 319 -1.66 4.97 23.22
N PRO A 320 -0.77 5.92 23.55
CA PRO A 320 0.66 5.66 23.64
C PRO A 320 0.96 4.61 24.72
N VAL A 321 1.87 3.69 24.41
CA VAL A 321 2.23 2.58 25.31
C VAL A 321 3.39 2.99 26.21
N ASN A 322 3.09 3.24 27.49
CA ASN A 322 4.07 3.63 28.50
C ASN A 322 3.87 2.81 29.77
N ARG A 323 4.88 2.03 30.17
CA ARG A 323 4.87 1.12 31.33
C ARG A 323 3.60 0.26 31.40
N LEU A 324 3.11 -0.21 30.25
CA LEU A 324 1.96 -1.09 30.14
C LEU A 324 2.33 -2.48 30.68
N PRO A 325 1.65 -3.01 31.71
CA PRO A 325 1.99 -4.30 32.28
C PRO A 325 1.82 -5.45 31.27
N LEU A 326 2.83 -6.32 31.19
CA LEU A 326 2.71 -7.61 30.50
C LEU A 326 2.18 -8.63 31.51
N ARG A 327 1.11 -9.32 31.13
CA ARG A 327 0.39 -10.26 31.98
C ARG A 327 0.38 -11.64 31.35
N LEU A 328 0.33 -12.68 32.18
CA LEU A 328 0.26 -14.08 31.72
C LEU A 328 -1.02 -14.36 30.93
N ASP A 329 -2.12 -13.70 31.28
CA ASP A 329 -3.39 -13.79 30.56
C ASP A 329 -3.45 -12.92 29.28
N GLY A 330 -2.41 -12.14 28.99
CA GLY A 330 -2.34 -11.25 27.81
C GLY A 330 -3.23 -10.01 27.88
N SER A 331 -3.92 -9.76 29.01
CA SER A 331 -4.88 -8.66 29.11
C SER A 331 -4.21 -7.28 28.96
N GLY A 332 -4.73 -6.49 28.03
CA GLY A 332 -4.22 -5.15 27.68
C GLY A 332 -3.08 -5.14 26.66
N THR A 333 -2.54 -6.29 26.26
CA THR A 333 -1.45 -6.40 25.27
C THR A 333 -1.82 -7.27 24.06
N GLU A 334 -3.12 -7.38 23.80
CA GLU A 334 -3.71 -8.18 22.73
C GLU A 334 -3.43 -7.60 21.35
N ARG A 335 -3.15 -6.30 21.25
CA ARG A 335 -2.91 -5.62 19.98
C ARG A 335 -2.13 -4.32 20.15
N PHE A 336 -1.09 -4.19 19.34
CA PHE A 336 -0.34 -2.96 19.10
C PHE A 336 -0.41 -2.61 17.62
N GLU A 337 -0.66 -1.34 17.32
CA GLU A 337 -0.83 -0.86 15.95
C GLU A 337 0.25 0.17 15.59
N PRO A 338 1.03 -0.07 14.52
CA PRO A 338 1.94 0.93 13.97
C PRO A 338 1.17 1.95 13.12
N SER A 339 1.37 3.24 13.39
CA SER A 339 0.90 4.34 12.52
C SER A 339 1.85 4.65 11.37
N MET A 340 3.06 4.08 11.41
CA MET A 340 4.11 4.16 10.40
C MET A 340 5.05 2.98 10.58
N PHE A 341 5.88 2.66 9.57
CA PHE A 341 6.94 1.68 9.76
C PHE A 341 7.87 2.11 10.90
N ILE A 342 8.02 1.23 11.88
CA ILE A 342 8.98 1.37 12.97
C ILE A 342 10.29 0.76 12.48
N ASP A 343 11.29 1.60 12.22
CA ASP A 343 12.64 1.15 11.86
C ASP A 343 13.61 1.35 13.03
N ARG A 344 14.08 0.23 13.58
CA ARG A 344 15.08 0.15 14.65
C ARG A 344 14.85 1.16 15.77
N LYS A 345 13.62 1.24 16.29
CA LYS A 345 13.30 2.17 17.38
C LYS A 345 13.46 1.50 18.74
N PRO A 346 14.03 2.20 19.73
CA PRO A 346 14.16 1.65 21.07
C PRO A 346 12.79 1.54 21.74
N SER A 347 12.51 0.35 22.29
CA SER A 347 11.46 0.06 23.26
C SER A 347 12.10 -0.29 24.60
N THR A 348 11.35 -0.24 25.69
CA THR A 348 11.88 -0.56 27.03
C THR A 348 11.00 -1.61 27.71
N LEU A 349 11.62 -2.70 28.16
CA LEU A 349 11.04 -3.63 29.12
C LEU A 349 11.44 -3.18 30.53
N HIS A 350 10.44 -2.99 31.38
CA HIS A 350 10.59 -2.56 32.77
C HIS A 350 10.40 -3.77 33.66
N PHE A 351 11.46 -4.21 34.32
CA PHE A 351 11.42 -5.29 35.32
C PHE A 351 11.36 -4.66 36.71
N GLU A 352 10.47 -5.15 37.58
CA GLU A 352 10.25 -4.57 38.90
C GLU A 352 9.80 -5.60 39.94
N VAL A 353 10.45 -5.58 41.11
CA VAL A 353 9.95 -6.19 42.35
C VAL A 353 9.46 -5.06 43.26
N LYS A 354 8.21 -5.16 43.70
CA LYS A 354 7.53 -4.11 44.50
C LYS A 354 7.93 -4.18 45.99
N ALA A 355 7.65 -3.10 46.71
CA ALA A 355 8.05 -2.92 48.12
C ALA A 355 7.70 -4.11 49.03
N ASP A 356 6.48 -4.63 48.93
CA ASP A 356 5.97 -5.76 49.72
C ASP A 356 6.79 -7.04 49.51
N ALA A 357 7.14 -7.32 48.24
CA ALA A 357 7.99 -8.44 47.88
C ALA A 357 9.45 -8.21 48.33
N VAL A 358 9.96 -6.99 48.22
CA VAL A 358 11.30 -6.63 48.72
C VAL A 358 11.38 -6.85 50.24
N GLU A 359 10.35 -6.48 50.99
CA GLU A 359 10.30 -6.72 52.44
C GLU A 359 10.41 -8.20 52.78
N GLN A 360 9.73 -9.08 52.05
CA GLN A 360 9.86 -10.54 52.21
C GLN A 360 11.26 -11.05 51.84
N MET A 361 11.89 -10.47 50.81
CA MET A 361 13.27 -10.83 50.45
C MET A 361 14.26 -10.49 51.56
N LEU A 362 14.06 -9.37 52.27
CA LEU A 362 14.93 -8.91 53.36
C LEU A 362 14.87 -9.81 54.61
N GLU A 363 13.82 -10.62 54.76
CA GLU A 363 13.71 -11.64 55.81
C GLU A 363 14.60 -12.87 55.53
N GLN A 364 15.18 -12.96 54.32
CA GLN A 364 16.06 -14.03 53.87
C GLN A 364 17.48 -13.50 53.57
N PRO A 365 18.20 -12.97 54.58
CA PRO A 365 19.48 -12.28 54.36
C PRO A 365 20.53 -13.21 53.74
N GLY A 366 21.36 -12.66 52.84
CA GLY A 366 22.42 -13.41 52.16
C GLY A 366 21.92 -14.35 51.05
N SER A 367 20.62 -14.34 50.74
CA SER A 367 20.04 -15.12 49.63
C SER A 367 20.13 -14.40 48.30
N THR A 368 20.35 -15.16 47.22
CA THR A 368 20.19 -14.70 45.84
C THR A 368 18.88 -15.23 45.27
N TYR A 369 18.10 -14.35 44.67
CA TYR A 369 16.88 -14.73 43.95
C TYR A 369 17.15 -14.75 42.46
N SER A 370 16.63 -15.76 41.75
CA SER A 370 16.70 -15.86 40.30
C SER A 370 15.37 -16.33 39.72
N GLY A 371 15.10 -15.95 38.47
CA GLY A 371 13.89 -16.32 37.74
C GLY A 371 14.04 -15.98 36.26
N THR A 372 13.13 -16.51 35.45
CA THR A 372 13.14 -16.31 33.99
C THR A 372 11.76 -15.83 33.54
N ALA A 373 11.75 -14.79 32.72
CA ALA A 373 10.60 -14.34 31.96
C ALA A 373 10.92 -14.42 30.47
N THR A 374 9.96 -14.90 29.69
CA THR A 374 9.99 -14.88 28.24
C THR A 374 8.92 -13.90 27.78
N VAL A 375 9.32 -12.91 26.99
CA VAL A 375 8.39 -11.99 26.32
C VAL A 375 8.31 -12.40 24.87
N VAL A 376 7.10 -12.62 24.37
CA VAL A 376 6.86 -13.03 22.99
C VAL A 376 6.20 -11.88 22.24
N TRP A 377 6.68 -11.59 21.04
CA TRP A 377 6.06 -10.68 20.08
C TRP A 377 5.53 -11.52 18.93
N ASP A 378 4.23 -11.43 18.68
CA ASP A 378 3.54 -12.28 17.71
C ASP A 378 2.79 -11.41 16.69
N SER A 379 3.08 -11.63 15.40
CA SER A 379 2.43 -10.94 14.28
C SER A 379 1.03 -11.47 13.97
N GLU A 380 0.66 -12.64 14.51
CA GLU A 380 -0.68 -13.21 14.35
C GLU A 380 -1.63 -12.62 15.40
N VAL A 381 -2.48 -11.69 14.94
CA VAL A 381 -3.46 -10.94 15.76
C VAL A 381 -4.88 -11.11 15.24
#